data_AF-A0A2N6TM62-F1
#
_entry.id   AF-A0A2N6TM62-F1
#
_cell.length_a   1.000
_cell.length_b   1.000
_cell.length_c   1.000
_cell.angle_alpha   90.00
_cell.angle_beta   90.00
_cell.angle_gamma   90.00
#
_symmetry.space_group_name_H-M   'P 1'
#
loop_
_entity.id
_entity.type
_entity.pdbx_description
1 polymer ?
#
loop_
_entity_poly.entity_id
_entity_poly.type
_entity_poly.pdbx_seq_one_letter_code
_entity_poly.pdbx_strand_id
1 'polypeptide(L)'
;MKKGLLVLSTLLLLSCVNLNNFKNQKVINDTKNSSTKSNVVNTQKVNKKKNISATNNVKAAKTRNLLKEAETIPEDTYANRVKKYKAYKSLTAYNPSYKAKLSPRINELLGKIEKTYNFSINGTDLEFQDILNNNSYNNIGNKVFTYSTNNPDTTLQIEISSINYNKPVVNVKAIPKEYSEEYINDEGKKILNIVKYYENETTETAGLTFVVEYKLVSNLTGEVLISNRKSIEKNYNESWKTYYISSFRIDKKKQIPNDEAEKHVPAKEEIYQAAFQEMFDTINKDINNLPSLK
;
A
#
# COMPACT_ATOMS: atom_id res chain seq x y z
N MET A 1 17.02 -18.88 44.66
CA MET A 1 18.31 -18.22 44.38
C MET A 1 18.06 -17.01 43.49
N LYS A 2 18.64 -15.86 43.86
CA LYS A 2 18.48 -14.54 43.23
C LYS A 2 19.44 -14.34 42.04
N LYS A 3 19.07 -13.37 41.19
CA LYS A 3 19.84 -12.46 40.29
C LYS A 3 19.35 -12.60 38.83
N GLY A 4 18.96 -11.55 38.11
CA GLY A 4 19.01 -10.12 38.39
C GLY A 4 18.17 -9.28 37.42
N LEU A 5 17.53 -8.28 38.03
CA LEU A 5 17.06 -6.96 37.59
C LEU A 5 17.70 -6.37 36.32
N LEU A 6 16.91 -5.70 35.45
CA LEU A 6 16.75 -4.24 35.46
C LEU A 6 15.79 -3.73 34.38
N VAL A 7 14.72 -3.10 34.84
CA VAL A 7 13.88 -2.15 34.11
C VAL A 7 14.60 -0.80 34.08
N LEU A 8 14.63 -0.11 32.94
CA LEU A 8 14.80 1.34 32.92
C LEU A 8 14.04 1.97 31.75
N SER A 9 12.99 2.71 32.09
CA SER A 9 12.32 3.70 31.25
C SER A 9 13.10 5.00 31.35
N THR A 10 13.38 5.66 30.22
CA THR A 10 13.39 7.13 30.17
C THR A 10 13.20 7.66 28.74
N LEU A 11 12.24 8.56 28.65
CA LEU A 11 11.81 9.45 27.58
C LEU A 11 12.89 10.51 27.24
N LEU A 12 12.74 11.14 26.06
CA LEU A 12 13.20 12.48 25.62
C LEU A 12 14.14 12.50 24.40
N LEU A 13 13.54 12.63 23.21
CA LEU A 13 14.16 13.30 22.07
C LEU A 13 13.85 14.80 22.17
N LEU A 14 14.80 15.55 22.73
CA LEU A 14 14.81 17.01 22.72
C LEU A 14 15.51 17.52 21.46
N SER A 15 14.73 18.20 20.63
CA SER A 15 14.99 19.52 20.03
C SER A 15 16.30 19.78 19.26
N CYS A 16 16.09 20.03 17.97
CA CYS A 16 16.38 21.28 17.28
C CYS A 16 17.83 21.68 16.89
N VAL A 17 17.84 22.28 15.69
CA VAL A 17 18.73 23.31 15.15
C VAL A 17 20.05 22.86 14.51
N ASN A 18 19.97 22.65 13.19
CA ASN A 18 21.09 22.92 12.28
C ASN A 18 21.26 24.44 12.19
N LEU A 19 22.27 24.98 12.89
CA LEU A 19 22.67 26.37 12.82
C LEU A 19 24.06 26.46 12.19
N ASN A 20 24.13 27.28 11.15
CA ASN A 20 25.31 27.87 10.54
C ASN A 20 26.57 27.87 11.42
N ASN A 21 27.68 27.38 10.87
CA ASN A 21 29.00 27.85 11.27
C ASN A 21 29.89 28.04 10.03
N PHE A 22 29.77 29.23 9.43
CA PHE A 22 30.89 29.87 8.75
C PHE A 22 31.41 30.94 9.71
N LYS A 23 32.61 30.73 10.26
CA LYS A 23 33.44 31.81 10.82
C LYS A 23 34.85 31.67 10.26
N ASN A 24 35.15 32.59 9.35
CA ASN A 24 36.50 33.00 9.01
C ASN A 24 37.15 33.68 10.21
N GLN A 25 38.42 33.40 10.49
CA GLN A 25 39.47 34.41 10.58
C GLN A 25 40.85 33.78 10.79
N LYS A 26 41.78 34.05 9.88
CA LYS A 26 43.04 34.69 10.26
C LYS A 26 43.59 35.53 9.10
N VAL A 27 43.97 36.74 9.47
CA VAL A 27 44.57 37.84 8.72
C VAL A 27 46.06 37.55 8.44
N ILE A 28 46.62 38.08 7.35
CA ILE A 28 47.92 38.80 7.27
C ILE A 28 47.94 39.68 5.99
N ASN A 29 48.59 40.84 6.17
CA ASN A 29 48.77 42.06 5.36
C ASN A 29 49.32 41.84 3.92
N ASP A 30 49.32 42.77 2.95
CA ASP A 30 49.75 44.19 2.98
C ASP A 30 49.28 45.01 1.75
N THR A 31 48.84 46.24 2.03
CA THR A 31 49.18 47.55 1.41
C THR A 31 49.56 47.68 -0.09
N LYS A 32 48.74 48.42 -0.89
CA LYS A 32 49.04 49.77 -1.44
C LYS A 32 48.05 50.23 -2.54
N ASN A 33 47.69 51.51 -2.41
CA ASN A 33 46.92 52.38 -3.32
C ASN A 33 47.39 52.36 -4.79
N SER A 34 46.47 52.62 -5.73
CA SER A 34 46.44 53.87 -6.51
C SER A 34 45.35 53.86 -7.59
N SER A 35 44.61 54.96 -7.66
CA SER A 35 43.77 55.48 -8.75
C SER A 35 44.36 55.23 -10.16
N THR A 36 43.60 55.10 -11.26
CA THR A 36 42.75 56.16 -11.85
C THR A 36 41.95 55.61 -13.07
N LYS A 37 40.67 56.01 -13.17
CA LYS A 37 39.79 56.20 -14.35
C LYS A 37 40.04 55.41 -15.66
N SER A 38 39.01 54.70 -16.15
CA SER A 38 38.22 55.17 -17.30
C SER A 38 36.91 54.39 -17.49
N ASN A 39 35.91 55.09 -18.02
CA ASN A 39 34.54 54.65 -18.29
C ASN A 39 34.48 53.53 -19.33
N VAL A 40 33.80 52.42 -19.01
CA VAL A 40 32.83 51.72 -19.88
C VAL A 40 31.88 50.96 -18.92
N VAL A 41 30.67 50.61 -19.37
CA VAL A 41 29.66 49.77 -18.68
C VAL A 41 28.60 50.54 -17.89
N ASN A 42 27.87 51.44 -18.58
CA ASN A 42 26.51 51.83 -18.16
C ASN A 42 25.39 51.14 -18.96
N THR A 43 25.72 50.20 -19.84
CA THR A 43 24.74 49.45 -20.68
C THR A 43 24.32 48.10 -20.11
N GLN A 44 25.00 47.55 -19.09
CA GLN A 44 24.60 46.27 -18.47
C GLN A 44 23.61 46.43 -17.29
N LYS A 45 23.56 47.58 -16.61
CA LYS A 45 22.61 47.82 -15.49
C LYS A 45 21.17 48.09 -15.95
N VAL A 46 21.00 48.74 -17.11
CA VAL A 46 19.67 49.08 -17.65
C VAL A 46 18.98 47.86 -18.24
N ASN A 47 19.71 47.00 -18.97
CA ASN A 47 19.14 45.76 -19.52
C ASN A 47 18.78 44.74 -18.44
N LYS A 48 19.54 44.66 -17.32
CA LYS A 48 19.15 43.86 -16.15
C LYS A 48 17.87 44.41 -15.49
N LYS A 49 17.75 45.73 -15.29
CA LYS A 49 16.50 46.35 -14.77
C LYS A 49 15.29 46.20 -15.70
N LYS A 50 15.48 46.31 -17.02
CA LYS A 50 14.42 46.17 -18.02
C LYS A 50 13.92 44.71 -18.14
N ASN A 51 14.84 43.73 -18.12
CA ASN A 51 14.49 42.31 -18.07
C ASN A 51 13.89 41.89 -16.72
N ILE A 52 14.37 42.41 -15.59
CA ILE A 52 13.75 42.17 -14.26
C ILE A 52 12.33 42.76 -14.22
N SER A 53 12.11 43.96 -14.76
CA SER A 53 10.78 44.60 -14.84
C SER A 53 9.81 43.82 -15.76
N ALA A 54 10.25 43.42 -16.95
CA ALA A 54 9.44 42.60 -17.86
C ALA A 54 9.12 41.22 -17.26
N THR A 55 10.11 40.56 -16.64
CA THR A 55 9.92 39.27 -15.96
C THR A 55 9.00 39.40 -14.74
N ASN A 56 9.08 40.49 -13.99
CA ASN A 56 8.19 40.80 -12.87
C ASN A 56 6.75 41.05 -13.35
N ASN A 57 6.57 41.72 -14.49
CA ASN A 57 5.25 41.94 -15.09
C ASN A 57 4.62 40.64 -15.60
N VAL A 58 5.40 39.76 -16.26
CA VAL A 58 4.93 38.43 -16.68
C VAL A 58 4.59 37.56 -15.47
N LYS A 59 5.45 37.55 -14.44
CA LYS A 59 5.20 36.84 -13.18
C LYS A 59 3.93 37.36 -12.50
N ALA A 60 3.71 38.68 -12.47
CA ALA A 60 2.51 39.29 -11.91
C ALA A 60 1.25 38.91 -12.69
N ALA A 61 1.28 38.97 -14.03
CA ALA A 61 0.16 38.57 -14.88
C ALA A 61 -0.20 37.09 -14.70
N LYS A 62 0.80 36.19 -14.74
CA LYS A 62 0.60 34.76 -14.49
C LYS A 62 0.05 34.49 -13.08
N THR A 63 0.56 35.18 -12.07
CA THR A 63 0.05 35.05 -10.68
C THR A 63 -1.42 35.46 -10.58
N ARG A 64 -1.84 36.53 -11.26
CA ARG A 64 -3.26 36.96 -11.27
C ARG A 64 -4.17 35.93 -11.93
N ASN A 65 -3.72 35.32 -13.04
CA ASN A 65 -4.50 34.28 -13.71
C ASN A 65 -4.65 33.04 -12.82
N LEU A 66 -3.54 32.55 -12.25
CA LEU A 66 -3.56 31.41 -11.31
C LEU A 66 -4.44 31.69 -10.07
N LEU A 67 -4.44 32.93 -9.57
CA LEU A 67 -5.31 33.32 -8.46
C LEU A 67 -6.78 33.23 -8.86
N LYS A 68 -7.15 33.79 -10.02
CA LYS A 68 -8.52 33.72 -10.54
C LYS A 68 -8.96 32.27 -10.75
N GLU A 69 -8.11 31.44 -11.36
CA GLU A 69 -8.36 30.01 -11.52
C GLU A 69 -8.61 29.32 -10.16
N ALA A 70 -7.75 29.58 -9.17
CA ALA A 70 -7.92 29.02 -7.83
C ALA A 70 -9.22 29.49 -7.14
N GLU A 71 -9.59 30.77 -7.29
CA GLU A 71 -10.82 31.34 -6.73
C GLU A 71 -12.09 30.73 -7.34
N THR A 72 -12.06 30.34 -8.62
CA THR A 72 -13.19 29.68 -9.30
C THR A 72 -13.43 28.23 -8.88
N ILE A 73 -12.48 27.60 -8.19
CA ILE A 73 -12.68 26.23 -7.68
C ILE A 73 -13.71 26.29 -6.54
N PRO A 74 -14.81 25.53 -6.60
CA PRO A 74 -15.79 25.48 -5.51
C PRO A 74 -15.24 24.77 -4.27
N GLU A 75 -16.00 24.74 -3.18
CA GLU A 75 -15.61 24.11 -1.90
C GLU A 75 -16.65 23.10 -1.41
N ASP A 76 -17.54 22.71 -2.32
CA ASP A 76 -18.66 21.79 -2.13
C ASP A 76 -18.22 20.35 -1.85
N THR A 77 -17.14 19.88 -2.49
CA THR A 77 -16.63 18.52 -2.34
C THR A 77 -15.24 18.47 -1.72
N TYR A 78 -14.89 17.34 -1.11
CA TYR A 78 -13.56 17.03 -0.59
C TYR A 78 -12.49 17.30 -1.64
N ALA A 79 -12.69 16.74 -2.83
CA ALA A 79 -11.75 16.87 -3.94
C ALA A 79 -11.54 18.34 -4.33
N ASN A 80 -12.61 19.15 -4.37
CA ASN A 80 -12.52 20.56 -4.69
C ASN A 80 -11.84 21.37 -3.58
N ARG A 81 -12.13 21.08 -2.30
CA ARG A 81 -11.42 21.69 -1.15
C ARG A 81 -9.92 21.41 -1.20
N VAL A 82 -9.51 20.15 -1.42
CA VAL A 82 -8.09 19.77 -1.56
C VAL A 82 -7.44 20.43 -2.78
N LYS A 83 -8.12 20.44 -3.93
CA LYS A 83 -7.62 21.07 -5.17
C LYS A 83 -7.39 22.57 -4.97
N LYS A 84 -8.35 23.27 -4.35
CA LYS A 84 -8.25 24.70 -4.05
C LYS A 84 -7.14 25.00 -3.05
N TYR A 85 -7.02 24.21 -1.99
CA TYR A 85 -5.93 24.30 -1.02
C TYR A 85 -4.56 24.18 -1.71
N LYS A 86 -4.38 23.15 -2.56
CA LYS A 86 -3.14 22.96 -3.32
C LYS A 86 -2.85 24.12 -4.26
N ALA A 87 -3.86 24.63 -4.96
CA ALA A 87 -3.71 25.79 -5.85
C ALA A 87 -3.18 27.02 -5.10
N TYR A 88 -3.75 27.35 -3.92
CA TYR A 88 -3.25 28.46 -3.11
C TYR A 88 -1.85 28.22 -2.54
N LYS A 89 -1.55 27.00 -2.06
CA LYS A 89 -0.20 26.60 -1.63
C LYS A 89 0.83 26.80 -2.74
N SER A 90 0.55 26.25 -3.94
CA SER A 90 1.42 26.40 -5.11
C SER A 90 1.59 27.86 -5.54
N LEU A 91 0.54 28.67 -5.46
CA LEU A 91 0.60 30.10 -5.77
C LEU A 91 1.51 30.86 -4.81
N THR A 92 1.41 30.61 -3.49
CA THR A 92 2.29 31.24 -2.50
C THR A 92 3.75 30.79 -2.61
N ALA A 93 3.99 29.55 -3.05
CA ALA A 93 5.34 29.07 -3.36
C ALA A 93 5.90 29.75 -4.62
N TYR A 94 5.08 29.91 -5.66
CA TYR A 94 5.47 30.57 -6.92
C TYR A 94 5.74 32.08 -6.72
N ASN A 95 4.87 32.77 -5.98
CA ASN A 95 4.97 34.20 -5.69
C ASN A 95 4.76 34.50 -4.19
N PRO A 96 5.84 34.53 -3.39
CA PRO A 96 5.77 34.70 -1.94
C PRO A 96 5.12 36.01 -1.47
N SER A 97 4.99 37.04 -2.31
CA SER A 97 4.30 38.28 -1.94
C SER A 97 2.82 38.07 -1.61
N TYR A 98 2.20 37.00 -2.10
CA TYR A 98 0.82 36.62 -1.79
C TYR A 98 0.68 35.81 -0.49
N LYS A 99 1.79 35.42 0.16
CA LYS A 99 1.77 34.59 1.37
C LYS A 99 0.95 35.24 2.49
N ALA A 100 1.16 36.52 2.77
CA ALA A 100 0.41 37.22 3.82
C ALA A 100 -1.10 37.27 3.51
N LYS A 101 -1.45 37.54 2.25
CA LYS A 101 -2.85 37.63 1.79
C LYS A 101 -3.57 36.28 1.82
N LEU A 102 -2.88 35.20 1.44
CA LEU A 102 -3.50 33.88 1.27
C LEU A 102 -3.39 32.97 2.50
N SER A 103 -2.48 33.25 3.44
CA SER A 103 -2.33 32.44 4.66
C SER A 103 -3.65 32.24 5.43
N PRO A 104 -4.48 33.28 5.65
CA PRO A 104 -5.76 33.10 6.34
C PRO A 104 -6.70 32.14 5.58
N ARG A 105 -6.82 32.30 4.26
CA ARG A 105 -7.69 31.45 3.43
C ARG A 105 -7.20 30.00 3.35
N ILE A 106 -5.88 29.81 3.28
CA ILE A 106 -5.25 28.48 3.31
C ILE A 106 -5.55 27.78 4.64
N ASN A 107 -5.44 28.48 5.76
CA ASN A 107 -5.72 27.92 7.09
C ASN A 107 -7.20 27.59 7.26
N GLU A 108 -8.09 28.46 6.79
CA GLU A 108 -9.54 28.22 6.80
C GLU A 108 -9.90 26.96 5.98
N LEU A 109 -9.37 26.84 4.75
CA LEU A 109 -9.56 25.64 3.92
C LEU A 109 -9.01 24.39 4.58
N LEU A 110 -7.83 24.47 5.21
CA LEU A 110 -7.23 23.35 5.92
C LEU A 110 -8.09 22.87 7.10
N GLY A 111 -8.86 23.76 7.71
CA GLY A 111 -9.85 23.43 8.75
C GLY A 111 -11.08 22.69 8.21
N LYS A 112 -11.40 22.86 6.93
CA LYS A 112 -12.56 22.24 6.25
C LYS A 112 -12.22 20.94 5.51
N ILE A 113 -10.95 20.58 5.42
CA ILE A 113 -10.49 19.37 4.73
C ILE A 113 -10.32 18.24 5.74
N GLU A 114 -10.92 17.11 5.41
CA GLU A 114 -10.86 15.85 6.10
C GLU A 114 -9.41 15.32 6.10
N LYS A 115 -8.87 15.04 7.29
CA LYS A 115 -7.49 14.58 7.49
C LYS A 115 -7.42 13.28 8.26
N THR A 116 -8.44 13.01 9.07
CA THR A 116 -8.52 11.84 9.93
C THR A 116 -9.65 10.91 9.51
N TYR A 117 -9.48 9.64 9.80
CA TYR A 117 -10.50 8.64 9.54
C TYR A 117 -10.58 7.60 10.66
N ASN A 118 -11.76 7.01 10.79
CA ASN A 118 -11.99 5.75 11.50
C ASN A 118 -12.77 4.81 10.57
N PHE A 119 -12.96 3.57 10.99
CA PHE A 119 -13.81 2.62 10.29
C PHE A 119 -14.74 1.88 11.25
N SER A 120 -15.83 1.37 10.71
CA SER A 120 -16.80 0.51 11.38
C SER A 120 -17.13 -0.66 10.45
N ILE A 121 -17.09 -1.88 10.97
CA ILE A 121 -17.28 -3.10 10.19
C ILE A 121 -18.47 -3.86 10.75
N ASN A 122 -19.42 -4.18 9.89
CA ASN A 122 -20.59 -4.98 10.22
C ASN A 122 -20.60 -6.25 9.39
N GLY A 123 -20.89 -7.38 10.04
CA GLY A 123 -21.06 -8.70 9.41
C GLY A 123 -21.67 -9.67 10.41
N THR A 124 -22.35 -10.72 9.96
CA THR A 124 -23.07 -11.65 10.87
C THR A 124 -22.36 -12.98 11.08
N ASP A 125 -21.27 -13.24 10.36
CA ASP A 125 -20.52 -14.50 10.44
C ASP A 125 -19.60 -14.52 11.67
N LEU A 126 -19.63 -15.64 12.39
CA LEU A 126 -18.95 -15.79 13.68
C LEU A 126 -17.43 -15.75 13.57
N GLU A 127 -16.84 -16.35 12.53
CA GLU A 127 -15.38 -16.33 12.33
C GLU A 127 -14.90 -14.92 12.03
N PHE A 128 -15.66 -14.17 11.21
CA PHE A 128 -15.38 -12.75 10.99
C PHE A 128 -15.51 -11.94 12.29
N GLN A 129 -16.53 -12.20 13.09
CA GLN A 129 -16.69 -11.52 14.39
C GLN A 129 -15.53 -11.83 15.34
N ASP A 130 -15.03 -13.07 15.36
CA ASP A 130 -13.88 -13.44 16.18
C ASP A 130 -12.60 -12.73 15.71
N ILE A 131 -12.37 -12.62 14.40
CA ILE A 131 -11.25 -11.85 13.83
C ILE A 131 -11.35 -10.37 14.20
N LEU A 132 -12.56 -9.79 14.12
CA LEU A 132 -12.82 -8.40 14.52
C LEU A 132 -12.55 -8.18 16.02
N ASN A 133 -13.09 -9.05 16.87
CA ASN A 133 -12.95 -8.93 18.33
C ASN A 133 -11.50 -9.05 18.81
N ASN A 134 -10.69 -9.83 18.10
CA ASN A 134 -9.28 -10.03 18.43
C ASN A 134 -8.38 -8.84 18.03
N ASN A 135 -8.94 -7.72 17.53
CA ASN A 135 -8.21 -6.54 17.04
C ASN A 135 -7.07 -6.92 16.07
N SER A 136 -7.22 -8.04 15.35
CA SER A 136 -6.18 -8.58 14.47
C SER A 136 -6.04 -7.78 13.18
N TYR A 137 -6.91 -6.79 12.99
CA TYR A 137 -6.77 -5.78 11.95
C TYR A 137 -5.71 -4.75 12.38
N ASN A 138 -4.52 -4.85 11.80
CA ASN A 138 -3.55 -3.78 11.91
C ASN A 138 -4.17 -2.48 11.39
N ASN A 139 -3.94 -1.36 12.09
CA ASN A 139 -4.32 -0.01 11.63
C ASN A 139 -4.01 0.12 10.14
N ILE A 140 -5.06 0.07 9.34
CA ILE A 140 -4.99 -0.03 7.90
C ILE A 140 -4.26 1.24 7.44
N GLY A 141 -3.03 1.11 6.99
CA GLY A 141 -2.20 2.27 6.67
C GLY A 141 -2.80 3.01 5.48
N ASN A 142 -3.44 4.16 5.72
CA ASN A 142 -3.99 4.99 4.67
C ASN A 142 -3.02 6.14 4.32
N LYS A 143 -2.82 6.41 3.03
CA LYS A 143 -1.92 7.50 2.62
C LYS A 143 -2.61 8.86 2.69
N VAL A 144 -3.92 8.90 2.47
CA VAL A 144 -4.74 10.11 2.40
C VAL A 144 -5.10 10.62 3.80
N PHE A 145 -5.58 9.74 4.66
CA PHE A 145 -6.06 10.07 6.01
C PHE A 145 -5.19 9.43 7.09
N THR A 146 -5.16 10.05 8.27
CA THR A 146 -4.53 9.50 9.48
C THR A 146 -5.59 8.83 10.35
N TYR A 147 -5.35 7.61 10.81
CA TYR A 147 -6.29 6.93 11.70
C TYR A 147 -6.48 7.70 13.02
N SER A 148 -7.73 7.88 13.46
CA SER A 148 -8.07 8.51 14.74
C SER A 148 -9.38 7.95 15.28
N THR A 149 -9.40 7.55 16.54
CA THR A 149 -10.64 7.19 17.26
C THR A 149 -11.32 8.38 17.91
N ASN A 150 -10.64 9.52 18.02
CA ASN A 150 -11.17 10.73 18.63
C ASN A 150 -11.69 11.67 17.53
N ASN A 151 -13.02 11.77 17.43
CA ASN A 151 -13.75 12.65 16.50
C ASN A 151 -13.14 12.67 15.08
N PRO A 152 -13.12 11.52 14.37
CA PRO A 152 -12.53 11.44 13.04
C PRO A 152 -13.30 12.33 12.04
N ASP A 153 -12.59 12.92 11.08
CA ASP A 153 -13.21 13.73 10.03
C ASP A 153 -14.04 12.88 9.05
N THR A 154 -13.71 11.59 8.93
CA THR A 154 -14.41 10.63 8.08
C THR A 154 -14.62 9.29 8.77
N THR A 155 -15.70 8.59 8.41
CA THR A 155 -15.96 7.21 8.84
C THR A 155 -16.09 6.31 7.62
N LEU A 156 -15.27 5.27 7.55
CA LEU A 156 -15.36 4.19 6.59
C LEU A 156 -16.32 3.13 7.13
N GLN A 157 -17.50 3.04 6.55
CA GLN A 157 -18.50 2.03 6.85
C GLN A 157 -18.28 0.84 5.94
N ILE A 158 -18.12 -0.36 6.50
CA ILE A 158 -17.88 -1.62 5.79
C ILE A 158 -18.97 -2.60 6.20
N GLU A 159 -19.65 -3.19 5.21
CA GLU A 159 -20.66 -4.22 5.38
C GLU A 159 -20.24 -5.47 4.61
N ILE A 160 -20.16 -6.60 5.32
CA ILE A 160 -19.76 -7.90 4.77
C ILE A 160 -21.01 -8.79 4.67
N SER A 161 -21.22 -9.39 3.51
CA SER A 161 -22.38 -10.25 3.25
C SER A 161 -22.03 -11.40 2.29
N SER A 162 -23.00 -12.30 2.06
CA SER A 162 -22.90 -13.38 1.06
C SER A 162 -21.67 -14.27 1.25
N ILE A 163 -21.32 -14.56 2.50
CA ILE A 163 -20.14 -15.36 2.84
C ILE A 163 -20.41 -16.82 2.48
N ASN A 164 -19.54 -17.40 1.67
CA ASN A 164 -19.55 -18.81 1.32
C ASN A 164 -18.16 -19.41 1.52
N TYR A 165 -18.06 -20.32 2.49
CA TYR A 165 -16.86 -21.09 2.80
C TYR A 165 -16.96 -22.49 2.19
N ASN A 166 -16.08 -22.76 1.22
CA ASN A 166 -15.89 -24.07 0.64
C ASN A 166 -14.89 -24.84 1.50
N LYS A 167 -15.41 -25.79 2.29
CA LYS A 167 -14.60 -26.70 3.12
C LYS A 167 -13.59 -27.46 2.26
N PRO A 168 -12.45 -27.91 2.84
CA PRO A 168 -11.49 -28.75 2.13
C PRO A 168 -12.16 -29.98 1.52
N VAL A 169 -11.93 -30.19 0.23
CA VAL A 169 -12.37 -31.36 -0.52
C VAL A 169 -11.14 -32.00 -1.16
N VAL A 170 -10.96 -33.29 -0.90
CA VAL A 170 -9.88 -34.11 -1.49
C VAL A 170 -10.46 -34.94 -2.62
N ASN A 171 -9.83 -34.87 -3.79
CA ASN A 171 -10.14 -35.72 -4.94
C ASN A 171 -8.88 -36.47 -5.35
N VAL A 172 -9.05 -37.73 -5.74
CA VAL A 172 -7.94 -38.58 -6.22
C VAL A 172 -8.26 -39.07 -7.62
N LYS A 173 -7.34 -38.89 -8.55
CA LYS A 173 -7.41 -39.40 -9.91
C LYS A 173 -6.28 -40.40 -10.13
N ALA A 174 -6.63 -41.67 -10.28
CA ALA A 174 -5.68 -42.73 -10.61
C ALA A 174 -5.48 -42.82 -12.13
N ILE A 175 -4.23 -42.74 -12.58
CA ILE A 175 -3.85 -42.86 -13.98
C ILE A 175 -2.99 -44.13 -14.13
N PRO A 176 -3.47 -45.17 -14.83
CA PRO A 176 -2.67 -46.37 -15.05
C PRO A 176 -1.46 -46.05 -15.93
N LYS A 177 -0.31 -46.60 -15.55
CA LYS A 177 0.98 -46.48 -16.22
C LYS A 177 1.63 -47.85 -16.32
N GLU A 178 2.48 -48.02 -17.31
CA GLU A 178 3.28 -49.23 -17.45
C GLU A 178 4.65 -48.95 -18.07
N TYR A 179 5.61 -49.80 -17.75
CA TYR A 179 6.89 -49.87 -18.44
C TYR A 179 7.34 -51.32 -18.55
N SER A 180 8.24 -51.58 -19.50
CA SER A 180 8.83 -52.90 -19.68
C SER A 180 10.24 -52.96 -19.08
N GLU A 181 10.53 -54.06 -18.39
CA GLU A 181 11.87 -54.39 -17.92
C GLU A 181 12.20 -55.84 -18.27
N GLU A 182 13.48 -56.19 -18.26
CA GLU A 182 13.93 -57.55 -18.55
C GLU A 182 14.67 -58.10 -17.35
N TYR A 183 14.44 -59.38 -17.05
CA TYR A 183 15.13 -60.10 -15.99
C TYR A 183 15.55 -61.50 -16.45
N ILE A 184 16.49 -62.10 -15.71
CA ILE A 184 16.91 -63.50 -15.91
C ILE A 184 16.20 -64.36 -14.86
N ASN A 185 15.46 -65.39 -15.29
CA ASN A 185 14.80 -66.32 -14.38
C ASN A 185 15.80 -67.34 -13.79
N ASP A 186 15.35 -68.18 -12.87
CA ASP A 186 16.21 -69.18 -12.20
C ASP A 186 16.78 -70.24 -13.18
N GLU A 187 16.26 -70.32 -14.40
CA GLU A 187 16.72 -71.20 -15.48
C GLU A 187 17.72 -70.51 -16.44
N GLY A 188 18.11 -69.25 -16.18
CA GLY A 188 19.02 -68.48 -17.03
C GLY A 188 18.36 -67.87 -18.28
N LYS A 189 17.03 -67.94 -18.40
CA LYS A 189 16.28 -67.38 -19.54
C LYS A 189 15.92 -65.92 -19.30
N LYS A 190 16.10 -65.10 -20.33
CA LYS A 190 15.66 -63.70 -20.36
C LYS A 190 14.14 -63.63 -20.51
N ILE A 191 13.47 -62.95 -19.59
CA ILE A 191 12.02 -62.76 -19.57
C ILE A 191 11.73 -61.25 -19.64
N LEU A 192 10.77 -60.87 -20.49
CA LEU A 192 10.20 -59.53 -20.54
C LEU A 192 9.10 -59.42 -19.48
N ASN A 193 9.26 -58.49 -18.55
CA ASN A 193 8.28 -58.15 -17.52
C ASN A 193 7.60 -56.82 -17.86
N ILE A 194 6.28 -56.76 -17.74
CA ILE A 194 5.51 -55.51 -17.84
C ILE A 194 5.15 -55.08 -16.42
N VAL A 195 5.79 -54.01 -15.96
CA VAL A 195 5.50 -53.40 -14.67
C VAL A 195 4.35 -52.42 -14.84
N LYS A 196 3.25 -52.65 -14.13
CA LYS A 196 2.07 -51.79 -14.07
C LYS A 196 2.02 -51.07 -12.74
N TYR A 197 1.83 -49.76 -12.79
CA TYR A 197 1.67 -48.91 -11.63
C TYR A 197 0.61 -47.84 -11.90
N TYR A 198 0.10 -47.20 -10.85
CA TYR A 198 -0.82 -46.09 -10.94
C TYR A 198 -0.10 -44.82 -10.48
N GLU A 199 -0.16 -43.79 -11.30
CA GLU A 199 0.11 -42.42 -10.88
C GLU A 199 -1.19 -41.86 -10.32
N ASN A 200 -1.26 -41.71 -9.01
CA ASN A 200 -2.39 -41.11 -8.32
C ASN A 200 -2.10 -39.62 -8.15
N GLU A 201 -2.87 -38.79 -8.83
CA GLU A 201 -2.88 -37.35 -8.65
C GLU A 201 -3.97 -37.00 -7.63
N THR A 202 -3.55 -36.54 -6.46
CA THR A 202 -4.45 -36.04 -5.42
C THR A 202 -4.51 -34.53 -5.49
N THR A 203 -5.71 -33.97 -5.39
CA THR A 203 -5.94 -32.53 -5.29
C THR A 203 -6.75 -32.24 -4.04
N GLU A 204 -6.34 -31.23 -3.26
CA GLU A 204 -7.12 -30.70 -2.16
C GLU A 204 -7.48 -29.24 -2.45
N THR A 205 -8.77 -28.91 -2.34
CA THR A 205 -9.28 -27.56 -2.63
C THR A 205 -10.08 -27.01 -1.47
N ALA A 206 -9.89 -25.73 -1.15
CA ALA A 206 -10.73 -24.98 -0.21
C ALA A 206 -10.85 -23.53 -0.67
N GLY A 207 -11.82 -22.81 -0.14
CA GLY A 207 -11.93 -21.39 -0.44
C GLY A 207 -12.96 -20.64 0.37
N LEU A 208 -12.89 -19.31 0.27
CA LEU A 208 -13.80 -18.38 0.92
C LEU A 208 -14.15 -17.28 -0.07
N THR A 209 -15.44 -17.01 -0.20
CA THR A 209 -15.94 -15.91 -1.02
C THR A 209 -16.90 -15.07 -0.20
N PHE A 210 -16.86 -13.75 -0.35
CA PHE A 210 -17.84 -12.85 0.26
C PHE A 210 -17.94 -11.54 -0.50
N VAL A 211 -19.04 -10.82 -0.28
CA VAL A 211 -19.25 -9.48 -0.80
C VAL A 211 -18.94 -8.47 0.30
N VAL A 212 -18.22 -7.42 -0.07
CA VAL A 212 -18.01 -6.23 0.75
C VAL A 212 -18.65 -5.01 0.10
N GLU A 213 -19.51 -4.32 0.84
CA GLU A 213 -20.03 -3.00 0.52
C GLU A 213 -19.38 -1.98 1.45
N TYR A 214 -18.92 -0.86 0.89
CA TYR A 214 -18.27 0.16 1.73
C TYR A 214 -18.53 1.58 1.26
N LYS A 215 -18.56 2.48 2.24
CA LYS A 215 -18.75 3.92 2.07
C LYS A 215 -17.79 4.69 2.96
N LEU A 216 -17.04 5.63 2.39
CA LEU A 216 -16.27 6.61 3.15
C LEU A 216 -17.07 7.90 3.25
N VAL A 217 -17.54 8.23 4.45
CA VAL A 217 -18.44 9.36 4.69
C VAL A 217 -17.73 10.44 5.48
N SER A 218 -17.84 11.70 5.06
CA SER A 218 -17.37 12.86 5.82
C SER A 218 -18.28 13.11 7.02
N ASN A 219 -17.71 13.10 8.21
CA ASN A 219 -18.39 13.52 9.43
C ASN A 219 -18.49 15.05 9.53
N LEU A 220 -17.69 15.79 8.73
CA LEU A 220 -17.72 17.25 8.69
C LEU A 220 -18.88 17.78 7.82
N THR A 221 -19.20 17.08 6.73
CA THR A 221 -20.13 17.59 5.69
C THR A 221 -21.25 16.62 5.31
N GLY A 222 -21.16 15.34 5.69
CA GLY A 222 -22.05 14.29 5.22
C GLY A 222 -21.77 13.79 3.81
N GLU A 223 -20.77 14.36 3.11
CA GLU A 223 -20.36 13.94 1.77
C GLU A 223 -19.90 12.47 1.76
N VAL A 224 -20.36 11.69 0.78
CA VAL A 224 -19.84 10.36 0.51
C VAL A 224 -18.66 10.47 -0.45
N LEU A 225 -17.44 10.32 0.06
CA LEU A 225 -16.20 10.46 -0.70
C LEU A 225 -15.98 9.26 -1.63
N ILE A 226 -16.36 8.07 -1.17
CA ILE A 226 -16.27 6.80 -1.91
C ILE A 226 -17.47 5.95 -1.55
N SER A 227 -18.04 5.25 -2.54
CA SER A 227 -18.97 4.15 -2.33
C SER A 227 -18.70 3.07 -3.37
N ASN A 228 -18.57 1.82 -2.92
CA ASN A 228 -18.33 0.70 -3.84
C ASN A 228 -18.83 -0.63 -3.24
N ARG A 229 -18.92 -1.63 -4.10
CA ARG A 229 -19.27 -3.02 -3.79
C ARG A 229 -18.33 -3.96 -4.52
N LYS A 230 -17.69 -4.89 -3.82
CA LYS A 230 -16.70 -5.82 -4.40
C LYS A 230 -16.88 -7.23 -3.86
N SER A 231 -16.47 -8.21 -4.65
CA SER A 231 -16.32 -9.61 -4.22
C SER A 231 -14.88 -9.83 -3.79
N ILE A 232 -14.68 -10.54 -2.68
CA ILE A 232 -13.37 -11.03 -2.22
C ILE A 232 -13.41 -12.55 -2.35
N GLU A 233 -12.41 -13.12 -3.01
CA GLU A 233 -12.35 -14.54 -3.31
C GLU A 233 -10.96 -15.09 -3.02
N LYS A 234 -10.88 -16.02 -2.07
CA LYS A 234 -9.68 -16.80 -1.76
C LYS A 234 -9.92 -18.25 -2.10
N ASN A 235 -9.19 -18.76 -3.09
CA ASN A 235 -9.27 -20.15 -3.51
C ASN A 235 -7.87 -20.77 -3.43
N TYR A 236 -7.81 -21.96 -2.85
CA TYR A 236 -6.60 -22.75 -2.69
C TYR A 236 -6.77 -24.07 -3.44
N ASN A 237 -5.72 -24.49 -4.12
CA ASN A 237 -5.68 -25.73 -4.87
C ASN A 237 -4.27 -26.30 -4.75
N GLU A 238 -4.13 -27.29 -3.88
CA GLU A 238 -2.89 -28.04 -3.71
C GLU A 238 -3.00 -29.37 -4.43
N SER A 239 -1.89 -29.82 -5.01
CA SER A 239 -1.83 -31.12 -5.69
C SER A 239 -0.50 -31.82 -5.45
N TRP A 240 -0.56 -33.13 -5.30
CA TRP A 240 0.61 -33.99 -5.16
C TRP A 240 0.37 -35.35 -5.80
N LYS A 241 1.47 -36.01 -6.20
CA LYS A 241 1.43 -37.31 -6.86
C LYS A 241 2.02 -38.42 -5.99
N THR A 242 1.34 -39.55 -5.99
CA THR A 242 1.85 -40.80 -5.39
C THR A 242 1.80 -41.93 -6.41
N TYR A 243 2.64 -42.94 -6.23
CA TYR A 243 2.84 -44.00 -7.21
C TYR A 243 2.59 -45.36 -6.57
N TYR A 244 1.45 -45.97 -6.90
CA TYR A 244 1.07 -47.28 -6.40
C TYR A 244 1.44 -48.37 -7.41
N ILE A 245 2.31 -49.30 -6.99
CA ILE A 245 2.69 -50.46 -7.79
C ILE A 245 1.59 -51.52 -7.72
N SER A 246 1.16 -52.01 -8.88
CA SER A 246 0.21 -53.13 -8.99
C SER A 246 0.85 -54.45 -9.44
N SER A 247 2.08 -54.43 -9.98
CA SER A 247 2.81 -55.63 -10.40
C SER A 247 3.52 -56.33 -9.23
N PHE A 248 3.51 -57.67 -9.25
CA PHE A 248 4.14 -58.52 -8.23
C PHE A 248 5.68 -58.52 -8.29
N ARG A 249 6.27 -58.41 -9.49
CA ARG A 249 7.72 -58.38 -9.68
C ARG A 249 8.16 -57.04 -10.25
N ILE A 250 9.17 -56.44 -9.62
CA ILE A 250 9.86 -55.24 -10.09
C ILE A 250 11.35 -55.36 -9.80
N ASP A 251 12.17 -55.34 -10.84
CA ASP A 251 13.61 -55.38 -10.72
C ASP A 251 14.21 -53.96 -10.83
N LYS A 252 13.57 -53.03 -11.56
CA LYS A 252 14.03 -51.64 -11.77
C LYS A 252 13.10 -50.59 -11.15
N LYS A 253 12.92 -50.64 -9.83
CA LYS A 253 12.07 -49.68 -9.08
C LYS A 253 12.39 -48.20 -9.35
N LYS A 254 13.64 -47.86 -9.69
CA LYS A 254 14.08 -46.49 -10.03
C LYS A 254 13.40 -45.89 -11.28
N GLN A 255 12.69 -46.69 -12.08
CA GLN A 255 11.92 -46.19 -13.22
C GLN A 255 10.55 -45.62 -12.83
N ILE A 256 10.10 -45.88 -11.59
CA ILE A 256 8.92 -45.26 -11.01
C ILE A 256 9.39 -44.02 -10.23
N PRO A 257 8.76 -42.84 -10.43
CA PRO A 257 9.08 -41.67 -9.63
C PRO A 257 8.81 -41.92 -8.14
N ASN A 258 9.45 -41.13 -7.28
CA ASN A 258 9.14 -41.15 -5.85
C ASN A 258 7.87 -40.35 -5.57
N ASP A 259 7.16 -40.76 -4.52
CA ASP A 259 6.01 -40.02 -4.00
C ASP A 259 6.40 -38.58 -3.66
N GLU A 260 5.52 -37.66 -4.03
CA GLU A 260 5.58 -36.28 -3.57
C GLU A 260 5.07 -36.19 -2.13
N ALA A 261 5.58 -35.20 -1.38
CA ALA A 261 5.05 -34.92 -0.06
C ALA A 261 3.58 -34.49 -0.16
N GLU A 262 2.76 -35.01 0.76
CA GLU A 262 1.38 -34.58 0.92
C GLU A 262 1.34 -33.08 1.23
N LYS A 263 0.39 -32.39 0.61
CA LYS A 263 0.18 -30.95 0.74
C LYS A 263 -1.21 -30.72 1.28
N HIS A 264 -1.37 -29.64 2.03
CA HIS A 264 -2.66 -29.25 2.56
C HIS A 264 -2.97 -27.82 2.21
N VAL A 265 -4.24 -27.58 1.89
CA VAL A 265 -4.76 -26.22 1.84
C VAL A 265 -4.69 -25.58 3.24
N PRO A 266 -4.61 -24.24 3.34
CA PRO A 266 -4.55 -23.56 4.63
C PRO A 266 -5.74 -23.89 5.54
N ALA A 267 -5.53 -23.75 6.85
CA ALA A 267 -6.59 -23.91 7.83
C ALA A 267 -7.69 -22.86 7.63
N LYS A 268 -8.90 -23.14 8.12
CA LYS A 268 -10.06 -22.24 7.96
C LYS A 268 -9.74 -20.82 8.43
N GLU A 269 -9.14 -20.68 9.60
CA GLU A 269 -8.80 -19.41 10.23
C GLU A 269 -7.80 -18.62 9.37
N GLU A 270 -6.82 -19.29 8.77
CA GLU A 270 -5.83 -18.68 7.89
C GLU A 270 -6.47 -18.16 6.59
N ILE A 271 -7.43 -18.92 6.02
CA ILE A 271 -8.20 -18.50 4.85
C ILE A 271 -8.99 -17.22 5.17
N TYR A 272 -9.69 -17.19 6.31
CA TYR A 272 -10.45 -16.01 6.73
C TYR A 272 -9.54 -14.79 6.97
N GLN A 273 -8.41 -14.96 7.65
CA GLN A 273 -7.44 -13.89 7.87
C GLN A 273 -6.89 -13.33 6.54
N ALA A 274 -6.49 -14.21 5.62
CA ALA A 274 -5.98 -13.81 4.32
C ALA A 274 -7.03 -13.05 3.48
N ALA A 275 -8.29 -13.47 3.54
CA ALA A 275 -9.38 -12.80 2.84
C ALA A 275 -9.72 -11.44 3.48
N PHE A 276 -9.64 -11.33 4.81
CA PHE A 276 -9.85 -10.08 5.53
C PHE A 276 -8.77 -9.03 5.22
N GLN A 277 -7.52 -9.46 5.11
CA GLN A 277 -6.43 -8.58 4.65
C GLN A 277 -6.67 -8.10 3.22
N GLU A 278 -7.07 -8.99 2.30
CA GLU A 278 -7.37 -8.62 0.92
C GLU A 278 -8.54 -7.62 0.81
N MET A 279 -9.57 -7.77 1.64
CA MET A 279 -10.66 -6.80 1.73
C MET A 279 -10.13 -5.39 2.04
N PHE A 280 -9.27 -5.25 3.05
CA PHE A 280 -8.71 -3.95 3.40
C PHE A 280 -7.78 -3.38 2.35
N ASP A 281 -6.92 -4.21 1.75
CA ASP A 281 -6.03 -3.79 0.67
C ASP A 281 -6.84 -3.26 -0.52
N THR A 282 -7.95 -3.94 -0.83
CA THR A 282 -8.89 -3.58 -1.89
C THR A 282 -9.58 -2.25 -1.62
N ILE A 283 -10.04 -2.02 -0.39
CA ILE A 283 -10.68 -0.75 0.00
C ILE A 283 -9.65 0.39 0.02
N ASN A 284 -8.46 0.13 0.57
CA ASN A 284 -7.36 1.09 0.60
C ASN A 284 -6.94 1.56 -0.78
N LYS A 285 -6.91 0.66 -1.75
CA LYS A 285 -6.59 1.02 -3.13
C LYS A 285 -7.55 2.09 -3.66
N ASP A 286 -8.84 1.97 -3.35
CA ASP A 286 -9.83 2.96 -3.75
C ASP A 286 -9.65 4.28 -2.98
N ILE A 287 -9.42 4.23 -1.66
CA ILE A 287 -9.19 5.44 -0.85
C ILE A 287 -7.93 6.18 -1.31
N ASN A 288 -6.87 5.46 -1.65
CA ASN A 288 -5.61 6.06 -2.09
C ASN A 288 -5.71 6.75 -3.46
N ASN A 289 -6.82 6.60 -4.19
CA ASN A 289 -7.09 7.37 -5.41
C ASN A 289 -7.65 8.78 -5.13
N LEU A 290 -8.03 9.08 -3.88
CA LEU A 290 -8.49 10.40 -3.50
C LEU A 290 -7.33 11.42 -3.48
N PRO A 291 -7.63 12.71 -3.75
CA PRO A 291 -6.64 13.78 -3.62
C PRO A 291 -6.09 13.87 -2.18
N SER A 292 -4.80 13.61 -1.98
CA SER A 292 -4.16 13.72 -0.66
C SER A 292 -3.62 15.12 -0.36
N LEU A 293 -3.60 15.53 0.91
CA LEU A 293 -2.89 16.75 1.36
C LEU A 293 -1.35 16.55 1.45
N LYS A 294 -0.89 15.30 1.55
CA LYS A 294 0.53 14.95 1.66
C LYS A 294 1.26 15.12 0.33
#